data_AF-A0A0S8KF51-F1
#
_entry.id   AF-A0A0S8KF51-F1
#
_cell.length_a   1.000
_cell.length_b   1.000
_cell.length_c   1.000
_cell.angle_alpha   90.00
_cell.angle_beta   90.00
_cell.angle_gamma   90.00
#
_symmetry.space_group_name_H-M   'P 1'
#
loop_
_entity.id
_entity.type
_entity.pdbx_description
1 polymer ?
#
loop_
_entity_poly.entity_id
_entity_poly.type
_entity_poly.pdbx_seq_one_letter_code
_entity_poly.pdbx_strand_id
1 'polypeptide(L)' 'MRKGSDKGEDFSATIWAWIFTNHPTYPPWDQRPLVEGMVLAVEPRAYRDGIVGGRIEDMIRVTADGAEPLTKFSLETLII' A
#
# COMPACT_ATOMS: atom_id res chain seq x y z
N MET A 1 -15.01 9.64 -2.67
CA MET A 1 -16.39 9.27 -3.06
C MET A 1 -16.57 9.63 -4.54
N ARG A 2 -16.59 8.63 -5.42
CA ARG A 2 -17.12 8.73 -6.78
C ARG A 2 -18.02 7.50 -6.95
N LYS A 3 -19.29 7.76 -7.30
CA LYS A 3 -20.34 6.76 -7.51
C LYS A 3 -20.59 6.64 -9.02
N GLY A 4 -20.75 5.41 -9.50
CA GLY A 4 -21.16 5.03 -10.85
C GLY A 4 -20.64 3.61 -11.09
N SER A 5 -21.37 2.55 -10.70
CA SER A 5 -22.49 1.92 -11.41
C SER A 5 -22.11 1.40 -12.80
N ASP A 6 -21.63 0.17 -12.84
CA ASP A 6 -21.94 -0.78 -13.91
C ASP A 6 -21.87 -2.20 -13.33
N LYS A 7 -22.91 -2.99 -13.60
CA LYS A 7 -23.09 -4.33 -13.06
C LYS A 7 -22.05 -5.29 -13.67
N GLY A 8 -21.02 -5.61 -12.91
CA GLY A 8 -20.03 -6.63 -13.23
C GLY A 8 -19.02 -6.75 -12.10
N GLU A 9 -19.22 -7.74 -11.23
CA GLU A 9 -18.36 -8.17 -10.11
C GLU A 9 -17.54 -7.04 -9.43
N ASP A 10 -18.10 -6.44 -8.37
CA ASP A 10 -17.52 -5.34 -7.59
C ASP A 10 -16.18 -5.73 -6.92
N PHE A 11 -15.10 -5.77 -7.70
CA PHE A 11 -13.72 -5.97 -7.25
C PHE A 11 -12.93 -4.66 -7.43
N SER A 12 -12.29 -4.20 -6.36
CA SER A 12 -11.41 -3.03 -6.40
C SER A 12 -10.03 -3.37 -5.84
N ALA A 13 -8.99 -2.95 -6.56
CA ALA A 13 -7.60 -3.06 -6.13
C ALA A 13 -6.93 -1.70 -6.23
N THR A 14 -6.20 -1.30 -5.19
CA THR A 14 -5.42 -0.06 -5.21
C THR A 14 -4.11 -0.27 -4.48
N ILE A 15 -3.05 0.38 -4.99
CA ILE A 15 -1.74 0.43 -4.36
C ILE A 15 -1.53 1.87 -3.89
N TRP A 16 -1.21 2.03 -2.61
CA TRP A 16 -0.86 3.32 -2.03
C TRP A 16 0.41 3.16 -1.21
N ALA A 17 1.26 4.17 -1.27
CA ALA A 17 2.36 4.33 -0.35
C ALA A 17 2.28 5.69 0.37
N TRP A 18 2.52 5.69 1.68
CA TRP A 18 2.54 6.91 2.49
C TRP A 18 3.93 7.15 3.06
N ILE A 19 4.48 8.35 2.86
CA ILE A 19 5.76 8.72 3.47
C ILE A 19 5.52 9.39 4.83
N PHE A 20 6.10 8.83 5.89
CA PHE A 20 5.94 9.34 7.25
C PHE A 20 6.82 10.55 7.55
N THR A 21 7.92 10.72 6.83
CA THR A 21 8.93 11.72 7.18
C THR A 21 8.59 13.15 6.72
N ASN A 22 7.66 13.38 5.78
CA ASN A 22 7.20 14.73 5.34
C ASN A 22 6.03 14.69 4.31
N HIS A 23 4.82 14.24 4.71
CA HIS A 23 3.57 14.18 3.92
C HIS A 23 3.62 14.79 2.49
N PRO A 24 3.73 13.92 1.48
CA PRO A 24 2.53 13.57 0.72
C PRO A 24 2.44 12.06 0.41
N THR A 25 1.26 11.64 -0.06
CA THR A 25 1.05 10.32 -0.67
C THR A 25 1.89 10.16 -1.94
N TYR A 26 2.30 8.93 -2.22
CA TYR A 26 2.84 8.53 -3.52
C TYR A 26 1.76 7.77 -4.27
N PRO A 27 0.90 8.47 -5.03
CA PRO A 27 -0.01 7.79 -5.94
C PRO A 27 0.79 7.08 -7.06
N PRO A 28 0.17 6.15 -7.79
CA PRO A 28 0.82 5.41 -8.88
C PRO A 28 1.45 6.27 -9.99
N TRP A 29 1.02 7.53 -10.14
CA TRP A 29 1.51 8.47 -11.15
C TRP A 29 2.56 9.46 -10.60
N ASP A 30 2.95 9.34 -9.33
CA ASP A 30 4.04 10.16 -8.78
C ASP A 30 5.38 9.73 -9.38
N GLN A 31 6.23 10.71 -9.70
CA GLN A 31 7.53 10.49 -10.33
C GLN A 31 8.68 11.10 -9.50
N ARG A 32 8.38 11.62 -8.30
CA ARG A 32 9.42 12.13 -7.41
C ARG A 32 10.34 11.00 -6.97
N PRO A 33 11.66 11.22 -6.92
CA PRO A 33 12.58 10.20 -6.45
C PRO A 33 12.35 9.90 -4.97
N LEU A 34 12.54 8.64 -4.58
CA LEU A 34 12.70 8.25 -3.19
C LEU A 34 14.12 8.60 -2.75
N VAL A 35 14.25 9.20 -1.57
CA VAL A 35 15.52 9.66 -1.01
C VAL A 35 15.85 8.83 0.22
N GLU A 36 17.13 8.49 0.39
CA GLU A 36 17.62 7.78 1.57
C GLU A 36 17.14 8.43 2.87
N GLY A 37 16.71 7.60 3.82
CA GLY A 37 16.15 8.03 5.11
C GLY A 37 14.64 8.29 5.09
N MET A 38 14.00 8.31 3.92
CA MET A 38 12.53 8.29 3.85
C MET A 38 11.98 6.98 4.44
N VAL A 39 10.82 7.06 5.07
CA VAL A 39 10.08 5.89 5.58
C VAL A 39 8.71 5.86 4.94
N LEU A 40 8.33 4.72 4.38
CA LEU A 40 7.06 4.52 3.69
C LEU A 40 6.23 3.41 4.34
N ALA A 41 4.92 3.58 4.45
CA ALA A 41 3.98 2.46 4.51
C ALA A 41 3.68 2.03 3.07
N VAL A 42 3.88 0.75 2.77
CA VAL A 42 3.48 0.13 1.50
C VAL A 42 2.27 -0.74 1.81
N GLU A 43 1.08 -0.31 1.38
CA GLU A 43 -0.19 -0.90 1.84
C GLU A 43 -1.18 -1.21 0.70
N PRO A 44 -0.85 -2.15 -0.20
CA PRO A 44 -1.79 -2.60 -1.22
C PRO A 44 -3.04 -3.21 -0.59
N ARG A 45 -4.18 -2.94 -1.22
CA ARG A 45 -5.49 -3.41 -0.78
C ARG A 45 -6.30 -3.98 -1.93
N ALA A 46 -7.04 -5.05 -1.64
CA ALA A 46 -8.00 -5.66 -2.56
C ALA A 46 -9.30 -5.96 -1.81
N TYR A 47 -10.42 -5.55 -2.39
CA TYR A 47 -11.75 -5.74 -1.83
C TYR A 47 -12.70 -6.30 -2.88
N ARG A 48 -13.54 -7.23 -2.45
CA ARG A 48 -14.75 -7.64 -3.15
C ARG A 48 -15.95 -7.35 -2.27
N ASP A 49 -16.79 -6.43 -2.71
CA ASP A 49 -17.86 -5.88 -1.87
C ASP A 49 -18.79 -6.98 -1.34
N GLY A 50 -19.06 -6.92 -0.04
CA GLY A 50 -19.91 -7.89 0.66
C GLY A 50 -19.33 -9.30 0.81
N ILE A 51 -18.10 -9.56 0.36
CA ILE A 51 -17.49 -10.91 0.35
C ILE A 51 -16.20 -10.94 1.15
N VAL A 52 -15.18 -10.18 0.74
CA VAL A 52 -13.84 -10.25 1.35
C VAL A 52 -13.08 -8.95 1.14
N GLY A 53 -12.18 -8.66 2.07
CA GLY A 53 -11.26 -7.54 1.97
C GLY A 53 -9.95 -7.88 2.65
N GLY A 54 -8.84 -7.47 2.04
CA GLY A 54 -7.51 -7.68 2.59
C GLY A 54 -6.61 -6.48 2.33
N ARG A 55 -5.77 -6.17 3.32
CA ARG A 55 -4.65 -5.25 3.19
C ARG A 55 -3.44 -5.92 3.84
N ILE A 56 -2.34 -5.94 3.11
CA ILE A 56 -1.02 -6.28 3.65
C ILE A 56 -0.25 -4.97 3.69
N GLU A 57 0.35 -4.65 4.82
CA GLU A 57 1.03 -3.39 5.05
C GLU A 57 2.39 -3.65 5.68
N ASP A 58 3.43 -3.03 5.10
CA ASP A 58 4.77 -3.03 5.66
C ASP A 58 5.32 -1.60 5.70
N MET A 59 6.14 -1.33 6.72
CA MET A 59 6.87 -0.09 6.87
C MET A 59 8.27 -0.32 6.33
N ILE A 60 8.70 0.44 5.34
CA ILE A 60 10.05 0.32 4.77
C ILE A 60 10.82 1.63 4.96
N ARG A 61 12.13 1.52 5.20
CA ARG A 61 13.06 2.66 5.15
C ARG A 61 13.83 2.60 3.83
N VAL A 62 13.89 3.72 3.11
CA VAL A 62 14.73 3.86 1.92
C VAL A 62 16.19 3.99 2.33
N THR A 63 17.06 3.20 1.68
CA THR A 63 18.51 3.21 1.84
C THR A 63 19.17 3.76 0.58
N ALA A 64 20.48 4.01 0.61
CA ALA A 64 21.22 4.45 -0.58
C ALA A 64 21.11 3.48 -1.78
N ASP A 65 20.86 2.20 -1.53
CA ASP A 65 20.87 1.09 -2.48
C ASP A 65 19.52 0.37 -2.64
N GLY A 66 18.47 0.80 -1.93
CA GLY A 66 17.17 0.16 -1.98
C GLY A 66 16.24 0.53 -0.82
N ALA A 67 15.70 -0.48 -0.16
CA ALA A 67 14.86 -0.32 1.03
C ALA A 67 15.00 -1.51 1.98
N GLU A 68 14.83 -1.25 3.28
CA GLU A 68 14.80 -2.27 4.32
C GLU A 68 13.44 -2.30 5.04
N PRO A 69 12.90 -3.49 5.38
CA PRO A 69 11.66 -3.59 6.14
C PRO A 69 11.90 -3.26 7.61
N LEU A 70 10.99 -2.47 8.18
CA LEU A 70 10.94 -2.10 9.59
C LEU A 70 9.95 -2.97 10.37
N THR A 71 8.94 -3.56 9.71
CA THR A 71 8.09 -4.58 10.33
C THR A 71 8.60 -6.00 10.01
N LYS A 72 8.34 -6.95 10.91
CA LYS A 72 8.90 -8.31 10.83
C LYS A 72 7.85 -9.41 10.99
N PHE A 73 6.58 -9.06 10.86
CA PHE A 73 5.50 -10.04 10.90
C PHE A 73 5.49 -10.83 9.59
N SER A 74 5.03 -12.08 9.65
CA SER A 74 4.84 -12.87 8.44
C SER A 74 3.81 -12.18 7.53
N LEU A 75 4.14 -12.08 6.24
CA LEU A 75 3.19 -11.64 5.21
C LEU A 75 2.34 -12.81 4.67
N GLU A 76 2.62 -14.03 5.16
CA GLU A 76 1.85 -15.22 4.83
C GLU A 76 0.50 -15.23 5.52
N THR A 77 -0.46 -15.92 4.92
CA THR A 77 -1.79 -16.09 5.51
C THR A 77 -1.70 -16.89 6.79
N LEU A 78 -2.16 -16.31 7.89
CA LEU A 78 -2.34 -16.99 9.16
C LEU A 78 -3.82 -17.35 9.34
N ILE A 79 -4.09 -18.63 9.64
CA ILE A 79 -5.41 -19.11 10.02
C ILE A 79 -5.40 -19.29 11.54
N ILE A 80 -6.27 -18.58 12.24
CA ILE A 80 -6.39 -18.55 13.72
C ILE A 80 -7.62 -19.29 14.20
#